data_AF-A0A7T7D8R8-F1
#
_entry.id   AF-A0A7T7D8R8-F1
#
_cell.length_a   1.000
_cell.length_b   1.000
_cell.length_c   1.000
_cell.angle_alpha   90.00
_cell.angle_beta   90.00
_cell.angle_gamma   90.00
#
_symmetry.space_group_name_H-M   'P 1'
#
loop_
_entity.id
_entity.type
_entity.pdbx_description
1 polymer ?
#
loop_
_entity_poly.entity_id
_entity_poly.type
_entity_poly.pdbx_seq_one_letter_code
_entity_poly.pdbx_strand_id
1 'polypeptide(L)' 'MTRAEFAARLKNACAAVTAAEAELTEIDSKFGDADHGLTMAKIAGAISEAVDAAEGGSSPCWMTRPWPL' A
#
# COMPACT_ATOMS: atom_id res chain seq x y z
N MET A 1 0.67 -12.89 -18.95
CA MET A 1 0.46 -12.39 -17.58
C MET A 1 -1.01 -12.50 -17.26
N THR A 2 -1.37 -13.33 -16.28
CA THR A 2 -2.75 -13.55 -15.84
C THR A 2 -3.17 -12.52 -14.79
N ARG A 3 -4.48 -12.39 -14.56
CA ARG A 3 -5.03 -11.53 -13.50
C ARG A 3 -4.47 -11.90 -12.12
N ALA A 4 -4.38 -13.20 -11.82
CA ALA A 4 -3.84 -13.71 -10.57
C ALA A 4 -2.34 -13.40 -10.42
N GLU A 5 -1.56 -13.52 -11.50
CA GLU A 5 -0.14 -13.14 -11.51
C GLU A 5 0.05 -11.63 -11.27
N PHE A 6 -0.86 -10.79 -11.78
CA PHE A 6 -0.84 -9.35 -11.51
C PHE A 6 -1.16 -9.02 -10.06
N ALA A 7 -2.22 -9.62 -9.51
CA ALA A 7 -2.61 -9.46 -8.12
C ALA A 7 -1.48 -9.88 -7.17
N ALA A 8 -0.83 -11.02 -7.44
CA ALA A 8 0.31 -11.49 -6.66
C ALA A 8 1.50 -10.53 -6.70
N ARG A 9 1.82 -9.95 -7.88
CA ARG A 9 2.88 -8.95 -8.00
C ARG A 9 2.58 -7.68 -7.20
N LEU A 10 1.34 -7.20 -7.23
CA LEU A 10 0.92 -6.02 -6.46
C LEU A 10 1.01 -6.28 -4.96
N LYS A 11 0.52 -7.43 -4.48
CA LYS A 11 0.61 -7.82 -3.07
C LYS A 11 2.06 -7.94 -2.61
N ASN A 12 2.92 -8.55 -3.43
CA ASN A 12 4.36 -8.65 -3.13
C ASN A 12 5.03 -7.27 -3.08
N ALA A 13 4.68 -6.36 -3.99
CA ALA A 13 5.19 -4.99 -3.95
C ALA A 13 4.75 -4.25 -2.68
N CYS A 14 3.47 -4.39 -2.28
CA CYS A 14 2.96 -3.80 -1.05
C CYS A 14 3.65 -4.36 0.21
N ALA A 15 3.93 -5.66 0.23
CA ALA A 15 4.67 -6.31 1.32
C ALA A 15 6.12 -5.81 1.40
N ALA A 16 6.80 -5.63 0.25
CA ALA A 16 8.15 -5.10 0.22
C ALA A 16 8.20 -3.64 0.71
N VAL A 17 7.24 -2.81 0.32
CA VAL A 17 7.13 -1.42 0.79
C VAL A 17 6.89 -1.35 2.30
N THR A 18 6.00 -2.20 2.83
CA THR A 18 5.72 -2.27 4.27
C THR A 18 6.94 -2.74 5.06
N ALA A 19 7.68 -3.73 4.53
CA ALA A 19 8.92 -4.19 5.16
C ALA A 19 10.02 -3.12 5.17
N ALA A 20 10.03 -2.23 4.17
CA ALA A 20 10.98 -1.13 4.07
C ALA A 20 10.55 0.14 4.81
N GLU A 21 9.41 0.13 5.53
CA GLU A 21 8.85 1.31 6.21
C GLU A 21 9.88 2.03 7.09
N ALA A 22 10.60 1.28 7.94
CA ALA A 22 11.58 1.84 8.86
C ALA A 22 12.78 2.47 8.12
N GLU A 23 13.25 1.83 7.06
CA GLU A 23 14.38 2.32 6.25
C GLU A 23 13.99 3.59 5.46
N LEU A 24 12.78 3.59 4.87
CA LEU A 24 12.23 4.74 4.17
C LEU A 24 12.03 5.93 5.11
N THR A 25 11.53 5.67 6.33
CA THR A 25 11.38 6.68 7.39
C THR A 25 12.74 7.22 7.83
N GLU A 26 13.75 6.36 7.98
CA GLU A 26 15.09 6.79 8.39
C GLU A 26 15.76 7.67 7.33
N ILE A 27 15.65 7.31 6.04
CA ILE A 27 16.17 8.12 4.94
C ILE A 27 15.44 9.46 4.89
N ASP A 28 14.11 9.43 5.01
CA ASP A 28 13.29 10.63 4.97
C ASP A 28 13.55 11.55 6.16
N SER A 29 13.84 11.01 7.36
CA SER A 29 14.21 11.81 8.54
C SER A 29 15.46 12.68 8.34
N LYS A 30 16.33 12.33 7.37
CA LYS A 30 17.55 13.08 7.07
C LYS A 30 17.27 14.31 6.18
N PHE A 31 16.16 14.33 5.45
CA PHE A 31 15.87 15.34 4.42
C PHE A 31 14.42 15.86 4.40
N GLY A 32 13.54 15.32 5.25
CA GLY A 32 12.09 15.53 5.26
C GLY A 32 11.51 15.46 6.67
N ASP A 33 10.22 15.12 6.79
CA ASP A 33 9.46 15.10 8.05
C ASP A 33 9.32 13.71 8.68
N ALA A 34 10.00 12.71 8.12
CA ALA A 34 10.01 11.32 8.59
C ALA A 34 8.63 10.66 8.52
N ASP A 35 7.76 11.10 7.62
CA ASP A 35 6.45 10.50 7.41
C ASP A 35 6.42 9.53 6.23
N HIS A 36 7.47 9.50 5.40
CA HIS A 36 7.41 8.85 4.10
C HIS A 36 7.19 7.34 4.21
N GLY A 37 7.84 6.66 5.14
CA GLY A 37 7.62 5.23 5.37
C GLY A 37 6.18 4.95 5.84
N LEU A 38 5.66 5.76 6.77
CA LEU A 38 4.28 5.64 7.28
C LEU A 38 3.25 5.85 6.17
N THR A 39 3.45 6.87 5.34
CA THR A 39 2.57 7.18 4.20
C THR A 39 2.60 6.06 3.18
N MET A 40 3.78 5.51 2.86
CA MET A 40 3.92 4.40 1.92
C MET A 40 3.30 3.10 2.44
N ALA A 41 3.41 2.79 3.73
CA ALA A 41 2.75 1.66 4.36
C ALA A 41 1.21 1.78 4.31
N LYS A 42 0.66 2.98 4.57
CA LYS A 42 -0.78 3.26 4.43
C LYS A 42 -1.27 3.01 3.00
N ILE A 43 -0.54 3.52 2.00
CA ILE A 43 -0.89 3.34 0.58
C ILE A 43 -0.79 1.86 0.18
N ALA A 44 0.27 1.16 0.59
CA ALA A 44 0.46 -0.26 0.33
C ALA A 44 -0.70 -1.11 0.89
N GLY A 45 -1.15 -0.79 2.11
CA GLY A 45 -2.34 -1.41 2.71
C GLY A 45 -3.60 -1.20 1.86
N ALA A 46 -3.89 0.05 1.49
CA ALA A 46 -5.06 0.39 0.67
C ALA A 46 -5.04 -0.29 -0.71
N ILE A 47 -3.87 -0.40 -1.34
CA ILE A 47 -3.71 -1.11 -2.62
C ILE A 47 -3.95 -2.60 -2.43
N SER A 48 -3.39 -3.22 -1.39
CA SER A 48 -3.60 -4.65 -1.11
C SER A 48 -5.09 -4.97 -0.91
N GLU A 49 -5.79 -4.15 -0.11
CA GLU A 49 -7.24 -4.29 0.10
C GLU A 49 -8.04 -4.12 -1.20
N ALA A 50 -7.66 -3.16 -2.04
CA ALA A 50 -8.32 -2.95 -3.33
C ALA A 50 -8.10 -4.12 -4.29
N VAL A 51 -6.92 -4.75 -4.26
CA VAL A 51 -6.64 -5.98 -5.03
C VAL A 51 -7.55 -7.11 -4.54
N ASP A 52 -7.69 -7.31 -3.23
CA ASP A 52 -8.59 -8.34 -2.67
C ASP A 52 -10.06 -8.09 -3.04
N ALA A 53 -10.53 -6.84 -2.91
CA ALA A 53 -11.90 -6.46 -3.28
C ALA A 53 -12.19 -6.66 -4.77
N ALA A 54 -11.21 -6.35 -5.63
CA ALA A 54 -11.31 -6.59 -7.05
C ALA A 54 -11.47 -8.10 -7.34
N GLU A 55 -10.70 -8.98 -6.68
CA GLU A 55 -10.83 -10.44 -6.84
C GLU A 55 -12.25 -10.94 -6.47
N GLY A 56 -12.90 -10.34 -5.46
CA GLY A 56 -14.25 -10.67 -5.00
C GLY A 56 -15.43 -10.02 -5.75
N GLY A 57 -15.18 -9.22 -6.80
CA GLY A 57 -16.25 -8.61 -7.61
C GLY A 57 -17.02 -7.45 -6.95
N SER A 58 -16.52 -6.92 -5.82
CA SER A 58 -17.09 -5.74 -5.17
C SER A 58 -16.25 -4.51 -5.51
N SER A 59 -16.90 -3.49 -6.11
CA SER A 59 -16.24 -2.21 -6.40
C SER A 59 -15.63 -1.65 -5.11
N PRO A 60 -14.35 -1.25 -5.12
CA PRO A 60 -13.69 -0.86 -3.89
C PRO A 60 -14.30 0.44 -3.36
N CYS A 61 -14.69 0.40 -2.09
CA CYS A 61 -15.32 1.44 -1.29
C CYS A 61 -14.32 2.56 -0.92
N TRP A 62 -13.41 2.93 -1.81
CA TRP A 62 -12.36 3.93 -1.56
C TRP A 62 -12.87 5.38 -1.61
N MET A 63 -14.04 5.63 -2.22
CA MET A 63 -14.69 6.95 -2.17
C MET A 63 -15.45 7.22 -0.85
N THR A 64 -15.69 6.20 -0.03
CA THR A 64 -16.63 6.28 1.10
C THR A 64 -16.01 5.99 2.47
N ARG A 65 -14.72 5.64 2.54
CA ARG A 65 -14.00 5.55 3.82
C ARG A 65 -13.12 6.80 3.99
N PRO A 66 -13.27 7.55 5.10
CA PRO A 66 -12.36 8.64 5.41
C PRO A 66 -10.94 8.10 5.48
N TRP A 67 -10.00 8.79 4.83
CA TRP A 67 -8.58 8.56 5.07
C TRP A 67 -8.30 8.78 6.57
N PRO A 68 -7.68 7.82 7.28
CA PRO A 68 -7.32 8.03 8.67
C PRO A 68 -6.19 9.06 8.71
N LEU A 69 -6.56 10.29 9.09
CA LEU A 69 -5.65 11.35 9.50
C LEU A 69 -4.74 10.83 10.61
#